data_AF-A0A0R3QIJ3-F1
#
_entry.id   AF-A0A0R3QIJ3-F1
#
_cell.length_a   1.000
_cell.length_b   1.000
_cell.length_c   1.000
_cell.angle_alpha   90.00
_cell.angle_beta   90.00
_cell.angle_gamma   90.00
#
_symmetry.space_group_name_H-M   'P 1'
#
loop_
_entity.id
_entity.type
_entity.pdbx_description
1 polymer ?
#
loop_
_entity_poly.entity_id
_entity_poly.type
_entity_poly.pdbx_seq_one_letter_code
_entity_poly.pdbx_strand_id
1 'polypeptide(L)'
;MTFHQRPHEERQIKWSSIDDWYKRGTTNERATKFRKGACENCGAMTHRKKDCLERPRKIGAIWTNQDIAPDEYVQPKLTLGWDAKRDRWNGYDPQTYKQVVEEHEKLEQTRKLLREEKMKGELLKEELETGEGNHHIAEEPADEDMYADDADMAGVTVDMDSRTRITVRNLRIRYRSKDFR
;
A
#
# COMPACT_ATOMS: atom_id res chain seq x y z
N MET A 1 -33.58 14.35 -29.27
CA MET A 1 -32.69 13.17 -29.31
C MET A 1 -33.57 11.91 -29.35
N THR A 2 -33.52 11.15 -30.44
CA THR A 2 -34.42 9.99 -30.68
C THR A 2 -34.10 8.80 -29.76
N PHE A 3 -35.11 8.26 -29.09
CA PHE A 3 -35.02 7.13 -28.14
C PHE A 3 -34.29 5.90 -28.71
N HIS A 4 -34.43 5.63 -30.01
CA HIS A 4 -33.82 4.50 -30.72
C HIS A 4 -32.28 4.53 -30.81
N GLN A 5 -31.64 5.65 -30.51
CA GLN A 5 -30.16 5.75 -30.49
C GLN A 5 -29.60 5.49 -29.09
N ARG A 6 -30.45 5.37 -28.06
CA ARG A 6 -30.00 4.97 -26.72
C ARG A 6 -29.64 3.48 -26.70
N PRO A 7 -28.62 3.06 -25.93
CA PRO A 7 -28.29 1.64 -25.82
C PRO A 7 -29.47 0.80 -25.35
N HIS A 8 -29.88 -0.17 -26.15
CA HIS A 8 -30.95 -1.11 -25.80
C HIS A 8 -30.61 -1.93 -24.56
N GLU A 9 -31.58 -2.17 -23.70
CA GLU A 9 -31.42 -2.88 -22.43
C GLU A 9 -30.88 -4.31 -22.60
N GLU A 10 -31.27 -5.01 -23.67
CA GLU A 10 -30.78 -6.36 -23.98
C GLU A 10 -29.28 -6.42 -24.27
N ARG A 11 -28.69 -5.31 -24.73
CA ARG A 11 -27.25 -5.18 -24.98
C ARG A 11 -26.48 -4.69 -23.76
N GLN A 12 -27.17 -4.25 -22.71
CA GLN A 12 -26.55 -3.76 -21.50
C GLN A 12 -26.21 -4.94 -20.60
N ILE A 13 -24.92 -5.23 -20.48
CA ILE A 13 -24.41 -6.23 -19.55
C ILE A 13 -24.45 -5.61 -18.15
N LYS A 14 -25.13 -6.27 -17.22
CA LYS A 14 -25.06 -5.91 -15.80
C LYS A 14 -23.71 -6.38 -15.25
N TRP A 15 -22.81 -5.43 -15.05
CA TRP A 15 -21.51 -5.67 -14.43
C TRP A 15 -21.67 -5.71 -12.91
N SER A 16 -20.86 -6.54 -12.24
CA SER A 16 -20.75 -6.52 -10.77
C SER A 16 -20.07 -5.23 -10.28
N SER A 17 -20.32 -4.85 -9.03
CA SER A 17 -19.70 -3.66 -8.43
C SER A 17 -18.19 -3.85 -8.23
N ILE A 18 -17.48 -2.74 -8.00
CA ILE A 18 -16.05 -2.75 -7.65
C ILE A 18 -15.81 -3.50 -6.33
N ASP A 19 -16.73 -3.38 -5.37
CA ASP A 19 -16.63 -4.04 -4.07
C ASP A 19 -16.98 -5.54 -4.12
N ASP A 20 -17.61 -6.00 -5.21
CA ASP A 20 -18.05 -7.38 -5.36
C ASP A 20 -16.88 -8.26 -5.84
N TRP A 21 -16.22 -8.94 -4.90
CA TRP A 21 -15.19 -9.93 -5.19
C TRP A 21 -15.49 -11.31 -4.58
N TYR A 22 -14.76 -12.33 -5.04
CA TYR A 22 -14.86 -13.69 -4.53
C TYR A 22 -14.49 -13.74 -3.03
N LYS A 23 -15.27 -14.50 -2.26
CA LYS A 23 -15.01 -14.69 -0.82
C LYS A 23 -13.83 -15.64 -0.65
N ARG A 24 -12.75 -15.17 -0.03
CA ARG A 24 -11.57 -15.99 0.23
C ARG A 24 -11.67 -16.63 1.62
N GLY A 25 -11.07 -17.82 1.77
CA GLY A 25 -11.07 -18.58 3.02
C GLY A 25 -12.19 -19.61 3.12
N THR A 26 -12.28 -20.23 4.29
CA THR A 26 -13.27 -21.26 4.64
C THR A 26 -14.30 -20.70 5.61
N THR A 27 -15.45 -21.36 5.73
CA THR A 27 -16.38 -21.05 6.82
C THR A 27 -15.75 -21.42 8.16
N ASN A 28 -16.05 -20.67 9.22
CA ASN A 28 -15.55 -21.00 10.57
C ASN A 28 -16.25 -22.24 11.16
N GLU A 29 -17.33 -22.71 10.53
CA GLU A 29 -18.10 -23.87 10.97
C GLU A 29 -17.47 -25.17 10.46
N ARG A 30 -17.22 -26.10 11.38
CA ARG A 30 -16.66 -27.41 11.10
C ARG A 30 -17.64 -28.50 11.49
N ALA A 31 -17.92 -29.42 10.57
CA ALA A 31 -18.69 -30.60 10.86
C ALA A 31 -17.87 -31.59 11.70
N THR A 32 -18.49 -32.25 12.68
CA THR A 32 -17.85 -33.25 13.54
C THR A 32 -17.93 -34.67 12.98
N LYS A 33 -18.79 -34.90 11.98
CA LYS A 33 -19.00 -36.21 11.33
C LYS A 33 -18.97 -36.06 9.82
N PHE A 34 -18.50 -37.11 9.14
CA PHE A 34 -18.49 -37.15 7.68
C PHE A 34 -19.92 -37.11 7.13
N ARG A 35 -20.15 -36.22 6.15
CA ARG A 35 -21.43 -36.07 5.45
C ARG A 35 -21.37 -36.82 4.12
N LYS A 36 -22.47 -37.48 3.75
CA LYS A 36 -22.56 -38.20 2.47
C LYS A 36 -22.41 -37.21 1.31
N GLY A 37 -21.50 -37.49 0.39
CA GLY A 37 -21.17 -36.60 -0.73
C GLY A 37 -20.02 -35.63 -0.46
N ALA A 38 -19.46 -35.63 0.76
CA ALA A 38 -18.25 -34.86 1.06
C ALA A 38 -17.01 -35.48 0.40
N CYS A 39 -15.96 -34.68 0.28
CA CYS A 39 -14.65 -35.11 -0.15
C CYS A 39 -14.13 -36.24 0.74
N GLU A 40 -13.83 -37.39 0.14
CA GLU A 40 -13.31 -38.56 0.87
C GLU A 40 -11.99 -38.29 1.60
N ASN A 41 -11.20 -37.32 1.11
CA ASN A 41 -9.92 -36.98 1.71
C ASN A 41 -10.11 -36.09 2.96
N CYS A 42 -10.66 -34.89 2.82
CA CYS A 42 -10.72 -33.88 3.89
C CYS A 42 -12.09 -33.77 4.60
N GLY A 43 -13.18 -34.25 3.99
CA GLY A 43 -14.53 -34.18 4.57
C GLY A 43 -15.32 -32.89 4.31
N ALA A 44 -14.79 -31.95 3.51
CA ALA A 44 -15.54 -30.78 3.05
C ALA A 44 -16.54 -31.14 1.94
N MET A 45 -17.69 -30.46 1.89
CA MET A 45 -18.77 -30.73 0.91
C MET A 45 -18.60 -30.00 -0.43
N THR A 46 -17.69 -29.03 -0.50
CA THR A 46 -17.60 -28.05 -1.58
C THR A 46 -16.79 -28.52 -2.79
N HIS A 47 -15.95 -29.55 -2.64
CA HIS A 47 -15.11 -30.08 -3.71
C HIS A 47 -15.01 -31.61 -3.66
N ARG A 48 -14.44 -32.19 -4.72
CA ARG A 48 -14.21 -33.64 -4.84
C ARG A 48 -12.79 -34.00 -4.43
N LYS A 49 -12.54 -35.27 -4.14
CA LYS A 49 -11.21 -35.81 -3.76
C LYS A 49 -10.06 -35.40 -4.69
N LYS A 50 -10.31 -35.32 -5.99
CA LYS A 50 -9.29 -34.98 -7.00
C LYS A 50 -8.86 -33.52 -6.92
N ASP A 51 -9.78 -32.64 -6.55
CA ASP A 51 -9.57 -31.19 -6.47
C ASP A 51 -9.37 -30.74 -5.02
N CYS A 52 -8.97 -31.68 -4.15
CA CYS A 52 -8.78 -31.44 -2.74
C CYS A 52 -7.50 -30.62 -2.51
N LEU A 53 -7.63 -29.52 -1.79
CA LEU A 53 -6.53 -28.63 -1.41
C LEU A 53 -5.67 -29.21 -0.29
N GLU A 54 -6.25 -30.10 0.52
CA GLU A 54 -5.53 -30.80 1.58
C GLU A 54 -4.67 -31.93 1.04
N ARG A 55 -3.54 -32.16 1.72
CA ARG A 55 -2.60 -33.24 1.38
C ARG A 55 -3.33 -34.59 1.32
N PRO A 56 -3.12 -35.41 0.26
CA PRO A 56 -3.75 -36.72 0.15
C PRO A 56 -3.42 -37.62 1.34
N ARG A 57 -4.43 -38.03 2.10
CA ARG A 57 -4.27 -38.94 3.25
C ARG A 57 -4.29 -40.40 2.81
N LYS A 58 -3.53 -41.25 3.52
CA LYS A 58 -3.55 -42.71 3.34
C LYS A 58 -4.91 -43.31 3.72
N ILE A 59 -5.47 -42.85 4.84
CA ILE A 59 -6.83 -43.17 5.27
C ILE A 59 -7.58 -41.83 5.34
N GLY A 60 -8.58 -41.66 4.49
CA GLY A 60 -9.34 -40.42 4.36
C GLY A 60 -10.40 -40.23 5.46
N ALA A 61 -10.94 -39.01 5.55
CA ALA A 61 -12.01 -38.64 6.49
C ALA A 61 -13.24 -39.56 6.42
N ILE A 62 -13.51 -40.15 5.26
CA ILE A 62 -14.68 -41.03 5.06
C ILE A 62 -14.68 -42.23 6.01
N TRP A 63 -13.52 -42.77 6.39
CA TRP A 63 -13.41 -43.91 7.30
C TRP A 63 -13.05 -43.50 8.72
N THR A 64 -12.23 -42.47 8.91
CA THR A 64 -11.73 -42.09 10.25
C THR A 64 -12.64 -41.12 10.98
N ASN A 65 -13.46 -40.31 10.27
CA ASN A 65 -14.20 -39.16 10.83
C ASN A 65 -13.32 -38.18 11.62
N GLN A 66 -11.99 -38.24 11.45
CA GLN A 66 -11.03 -37.40 12.14
C GLN A 66 -10.53 -36.29 11.21
N ASP A 67 -10.30 -35.11 11.79
CA ASP A 67 -9.82 -33.92 11.09
C ASP A 67 -10.65 -33.60 9.84
N ILE A 68 -11.92 -33.27 10.07
CA ILE A 68 -12.82 -32.79 9.03
C ILE A 68 -12.51 -31.32 8.76
N ALA A 69 -12.23 -31.00 7.50
CA ALA A 69 -12.02 -29.62 7.08
C ALA A 69 -13.35 -28.84 7.11
N PRO A 70 -13.32 -27.54 7.44
CA PRO A 70 -14.47 -26.66 7.26
C PRO A 70 -14.86 -26.56 5.78
N ASP A 71 -16.14 -26.25 5.50
CA ASP A 71 -16.60 -26.04 4.13
C ASP A 71 -16.06 -24.72 3.56
N GLU A 72 -15.87 -24.65 2.24
CA GLU A 72 -15.52 -23.39 1.57
C GLU A 72 -16.76 -22.51 1.31
N TYR A 73 -16.55 -21.21 1.07
CA TYR A 73 -17.65 -20.34 0.66
C TYR A 73 -18.13 -20.69 -0.76
N VAL A 74 -19.45 -20.73 -0.96
CA VAL A 74 -20.04 -20.81 -2.30
C VAL A 74 -19.77 -19.49 -3.03
N GLN A 75 -19.02 -19.57 -4.12
CA GLN A 75 -18.59 -18.39 -4.86
C GLN A 75 -19.70 -17.84 -5.76
N PRO A 76 -19.95 -16.51 -5.75
CA PRO A 76 -20.89 -15.90 -6.67
C PRO A 76 -20.33 -15.91 -8.11
N LYS A 77 -21.23 -15.98 -9.10
CA LYS A 77 -20.85 -15.82 -10.51
C LYS A 77 -20.77 -14.32 -10.84
N LEU A 78 -19.57 -13.75 -10.75
CA LEU A 78 -19.32 -12.34 -11.05
C LEU A 78 -19.21 -12.10 -12.56
N THR A 79 -19.91 -11.07 -13.05
CA THR A 79 -19.83 -10.59 -14.43
C THR A 79 -18.98 -9.33 -14.47
N LEU A 80 -17.69 -9.52 -14.77
CA LEU A 80 -16.69 -8.45 -14.78
C LEU A 80 -16.19 -8.13 -16.19
N GLY A 81 -15.87 -6.86 -16.42
CA GLY A 81 -15.27 -6.36 -17.65
C GLY A 81 -13.81 -6.81 -17.85
N TRP A 82 -13.16 -6.36 -18.93
CA TRP A 82 -11.76 -6.74 -19.22
C TRP A 82 -10.78 -6.18 -18.19
N ASP A 83 -10.98 -4.91 -17.79
CA ASP A 83 -10.15 -4.20 -16.82
C ASP A 83 -10.40 -4.73 -15.41
N ALA A 84 -11.67 -4.81 -15.00
CA ALA A 84 -12.06 -5.32 -13.69
C ALA A 84 -11.61 -6.76 -13.42
N LYS A 85 -11.46 -7.63 -14.44
CA LYS A 85 -10.87 -8.98 -14.26
C LYS A 85 -9.37 -8.96 -13.99
N ARG A 86 -8.66 -7.94 -14.46
CA ARG A 86 -7.20 -7.80 -14.41
C ARG A 86 -6.74 -6.78 -13.39
N ASP A 87 -7.66 -6.12 -12.70
CA ASP A 87 -7.32 -5.22 -11.64
C ASP A 87 -6.51 -5.96 -10.58
N ARG A 88 -5.29 -5.47 -10.38
CA ARG A 88 -4.32 -6.02 -9.43
C ARG A 88 -4.81 -5.90 -8.00
N TRP A 89 -5.68 -4.93 -7.73
CA TRP A 89 -6.19 -4.61 -6.39
C TRP A 89 -7.55 -5.25 -6.08
N ASN A 90 -7.97 -6.24 -6.88
CA ASN A 90 -9.20 -6.98 -6.62
C ASN A 90 -9.19 -7.70 -5.26
N GLY A 91 -10.19 -7.41 -4.43
CA GLY A 91 -10.32 -7.96 -3.08
C GLY A 91 -9.35 -7.33 -2.06
N TYR A 92 -8.84 -6.12 -2.35
CA TYR A 92 -8.07 -5.34 -1.38
C TYR A 92 -8.94 -4.94 -0.19
N ASP A 93 -8.47 -5.22 1.03
CA ASP A 93 -9.10 -4.74 2.26
C ASP A 93 -8.50 -3.38 2.64
N PRO A 94 -9.31 -2.29 2.67
CA PRO A 94 -8.84 -0.96 3.07
C PRO A 94 -8.18 -0.91 4.46
N GLN A 95 -8.48 -1.86 5.35
CA GLN A 95 -7.83 -1.92 6.66
C GLN A 95 -6.34 -2.24 6.57
N THR A 96 -5.90 -2.96 5.53
CA THR A 96 -4.48 -3.29 5.35
C THR A 96 -3.61 -2.06 5.12
N TYR A 97 -4.18 -0.97 4.60
CA TYR A 97 -3.46 0.29 4.42
C TYR A 97 -2.94 0.89 5.73
N LYS A 98 -3.58 0.55 6.87
CA LYS A 98 -3.12 1.01 8.19
C LYS A 98 -1.70 0.59 8.50
N GLN A 99 -1.28 -0.60 8.05
CA GLN A 99 0.09 -1.09 8.26
C GLN A 99 1.12 -0.17 7.58
N VAL A 100 0.82 0.31 6.38
CA VAL A 100 1.67 1.26 5.64
C VAL A 100 1.77 2.60 6.39
N VAL A 101 0.65 3.08 6.93
CA VAL A 101 0.64 4.30 7.75
C VAL A 101 1.52 4.13 8.99
N GLU A 102 1.38 3.02 9.71
CA GLU A 102 2.20 2.71 10.89
C GLU A 102 3.69 2.58 10.56
N GLU A 103 4.05 2.01 9.42
CA GLU A 103 5.43 1.94 8.93
C GLU A 103 6.00 3.34 8.67
N HIS A 104 5.24 4.21 8.01
CA HIS A 104 5.63 5.59 7.78
C HIS A 104 5.78 6.38 9.08
N GLU A 105 4.86 6.20 10.04
CA GLU A 105 4.96 6.83 11.36
C GLU A 105 6.24 6.43 12.10
N LYS A 106 6.63 5.15 12.04
CA LYS A 106 7.90 4.67 12.62
C LYS A 106 9.11 5.26 11.91
N LEU A 107 9.07 5.39 10.58
CA LEU A 107 10.14 6.03 9.81
C LEU A 107 10.29 7.51 10.16
N GLU A 108 9.20 8.24 10.32
CA GLU A 108 9.25 9.65 10.73
C GLU A 108 9.78 9.81 12.18
N GLN A 109 9.38 8.91 13.09
CA GLN A 109 9.91 8.90 14.46
C GLN A 109 11.43 8.65 14.47
N THR A 110 11.92 7.65 13.74
CA THR A 110 13.36 7.37 13.66
C THR A 110 14.13 8.50 12.99
N ARG A 111 13.57 9.10 11.93
CA ARG A 111 14.16 10.29 11.28
C ARG A 111 14.25 11.48 12.23
N LYS A 112 13.24 11.68 13.09
CA LYS A 112 13.25 12.73 14.11
C LYS A 112 14.34 12.49 15.16
N LEU A 113 14.45 11.27 15.68
CA LEU A 113 15.49 10.90 16.65
C LEU A 113 16.90 11.07 16.07
N LEU A 114 17.14 10.61 14.85
CA LEU A 114 18.43 10.80 14.18
C LEU A 114 18.77 12.28 13.97
N ARG A 115 17.76 13.12 13.70
CA ARG A 115 17.97 14.57 13.60
C ARG A 115 18.31 15.16 14.97
N GLU A 116 17.60 14.78 16.02
CA GLU A 116 17.88 15.22 17.40
C GLU A 116 19.27 14.79 17.89
N GLU A 117 19.71 13.57 17.57
CA GLU A 117 21.06 13.08 17.89
C GLU A 117 22.15 13.86 17.16
N LYS A 118 21.94 14.21 15.88
CA LYS A 118 22.87 15.04 15.12
C LYS A 118 23.00 16.45 15.71
N MET A 119 21.86 17.11 15.98
CA MET A 119 21.86 18.44 16.60
C MET A 119 22.56 18.42 17.97
N LYS A 120 22.33 17.39 18.81
CA LYS A 120 23.03 17.25 20.09
C LYS A 120 24.53 17.01 19.92
N GLY A 121 24.92 16.22 18.93
CA GLY A 121 26.33 15.97 18.62
C GLY A 121 27.08 17.20 18.13
N GLU A 122 26.40 18.08 17.38
CA GLU A 122 26.93 19.38 16.93
C GLU A 122 27.09 20.33 18.12
N LEU A 123 26.07 20.47 18.98
CA LEU A 123 26.16 21.28 20.20
C LEU A 123 27.27 20.82 21.16
N LEU A 124 27.44 19.51 21.34
CA LEU A 124 28.51 18.97 22.18
C LEU A 124 29.92 19.20 21.60
N LYS A 125 30.06 19.26 20.27
CA LYS A 125 31.32 19.64 19.63
C LYS A 125 31.63 21.11 19.83
N GLU A 126 30.64 21.99 19.70
CA GLU A 126 30.77 23.42 19.98
C GLU A 126 31.12 23.70 21.46
N GLU A 127 30.54 22.96 22.40
CA GLU A 127 30.90 23.05 23.83
C GLU A 127 32.34 22.56 24.13
N LEU A 128 32.84 21.56 23.39
CA LEU A 128 34.23 21.08 23.53
C LEU A 128 35.24 22.05 22.89
N GLU A 129 34.88 22.71 21.80
CA GLU A 129 35.74 23.70 21.12
C GLU A 129 35.79 25.05 21.85
N THR A 130 34.79 25.37 22.69
CA THR A 130 34.77 26.58 23.53
C THR A 130 35.53 26.45 24.86
N GLY A 131 36.14 25.29 25.14
CA GLY A 131 36.94 25.02 26.35
C GLY A 131 38.38 25.56 26.37
N GLU A 132 38.87 26.14 25.27
CA GLU A 132 40.22 26.74 25.18
C GLU A 132 40.16 28.22 24.76
N GLY A 133 39.57 29.10 25.58
CA GLY A 133 39.74 30.55 25.37
C GLY A 133 38.67 31.46 25.97
N ASN A 134 39.07 32.26 26.95
CA ASN A 134 38.26 33.16 27.78
C ASN A 134 37.49 34.30 27.01
N HIS A 135 36.16 34.31 27.18
CA HIS A 135 35.22 35.44 27.30
C HIS A 135 35.17 36.59 26.27
N HIS A 136 34.07 36.65 25.49
CA HIS A 136 33.38 37.92 25.20
C HIS A 136 31.86 37.71 25.08
N ILE A 137 31.11 38.19 26.07
CA ILE A 137 29.66 38.42 25.97
C ILE A 137 29.47 39.58 25.00
N ALA A 138 28.85 39.29 23.85
CA ALA A 138 28.13 40.24 23.04
C ALA A 138 26.86 39.54 22.54
N GLU A 139 25.70 40.00 23.04
CA GLU A 139 24.40 39.67 22.48
C GLU A 139 24.37 40.16 21.02
N GLU A 140 24.38 39.25 20.05
CA GLU A 140 23.93 39.50 18.68
C GLU A 140 23.07 38.31 18.20
N PRO A 141 21.98 38.58 17.45
CA PRO A 141 20.91 37.61 17.23
C PRO A 141 21.41 36.45 16.37
N ALA A 142 21.21 35.26 16.89
CA ALA A 142 21.48 33.99 16.24
C ALA A 142 20.52 33.74 15.07
N ASP A 143 20.64 34.46 13.95
CA ASP A 143 19.77 34.28 12.78
C ASP A 143 20.43 34.77 11.48
N GLU A 144 21.30 34.00 10.82
CA GLU A 144 21.45 34.04 9.34
C GLU A 144 22.25 32.87 8.73
N ASP A 145 23.14 32.22 9.47
CA ASP A 145 24.07 31.24 8.87
C ASP A 145 23.53 29.79 8.85
N MET A 146 22.52 29.46 9.67
CA MET A 146 21.91 28.12 9.71
C MET A 146 21.09 27.80 8.43
N TYR A 147 20.83 28.80 7.59
CA TYR A 147 20.08 28.64 6.33
C TYR A 147 20.98 28.56 5.08
N ALA A 148 22.31 28.71 5.22
CA ALA A 148 23.22 28.70 4.09
C ALA A 148 23.72 27.28 3.74
N ASP A 149 23.86 26.38 4.71
CA ASP A 149 24.48 25.05 4.50
C ASP A 149 23.54 23.98 3.91
N ASP A 150 22.21 24.20 3.92
CA ASP A 150 21.24 23.31 3.24
C ASP A 150 21.04 23.68 1.75
N ALA A 151 21.68 24.75 1.25
CA ALA A 151 21.54 25.19 -0.14
C ALA A 151 22.34 24.33 -1.13
N ASP A 152 23.43 23.70 -0.68
CA ASP A 152 24.29 22.86 -1.51
C ASP A 152 24.03 21.38 -1.25
N MET A 153 22.86 20.91 -1.69
CA MET A 153 22.58 19.48 -1.82
C MET A 153 23.62 18.87 -2.78
N ALA A 154 24.66 18.24 -2.22
CA ALA A 154 25.76 17.64 -2.96
C ALA A 154 25.24 16.65 -4.00
N GLY A 155 25.30 17.02 -5.28
CA GLY A 155 24.88 16.20 -6.42
C GLY A 155 24.18 16.95 -7.55
N VAL A 156 23.76 18.21 -7.35
CA VAL A 156 23.20 19.04 -8.43
C VAL A 156 24.26 20.02 -8.93
N THR A 157 25.17 19.56 -9.78
CA THR A 157 26.02 20.46 -10.55
C THR A 157 25.13 21.23 -11.53
N VAL A 158 24.76 22.46 -11.17
CA VAL A 158 24.17 23.41 -12.12
C VAL A 158 25.29 23.90 -13.03
N ASP A 159 25.53 23.14 -14.11
CA ASP A 159 26.45 23.54 -15.17
C ASP A 159 26.03 24.90 -15.71
N MET A 160 26.86 25.91 -15.45
CA MET A 160 26.72 27.31 -15.86
C MET A 160 27.05 27.53 -17.36
N ASP A 161 26.92 26.49 -18.20
CA ASP A 161 27.20 26.60 -19.62
C ASP A 161 25.91 26.87 -20.42
N SER A 162 25.95 27.91 -21.25
CA SER A 162 24.79 28.43 -22.00
C SER A 162 24.17 27.43 -22.99
N ARG A 163 24.82 26.28 -23.20
CA ARG A 163 24.48 25.22 -24.16
C ARG A 163 23.72 24.03 -23.55
N THR A 164 23.82 23.79 -22.24
CA THR A 164 22.95 22.86 -21.47
C THR A 164 21.77 23.58 -20.82
N ARG A 165 21.51 24.84 -21.24
CA ARG A 165 20.36 25.64 -20.83
C ARG A 165 19.08 24.86 -21.11
N ILE A 166 18.42 24.41 -20.05
CA ILE A 166 17.15 23.67 -20.06
C ILE A 166 16.12 24.48 -20.87
N THR A 167 15.92 24.11 -22.14
CA THR A 167 15.03 24.81 -23.10
C THR A 167 13.63 24.22 -23.16
N VAL A 168 13.17 23.57 -22.08
CA VAL A 168 11.77 23.12 -21.97
C VAL A 168 11.16 23.66 -20.69
N ARG A 169 10.81 24.95 -20.68
CA ARG A 169 10.05 25.57 -19.58
C ARG A 169 8.54 25.47 -19.83
N ASN A 170 8.00 24.25 -19.81
CA ASN A 170 6.57 24.03 -19.55
C ASN A 170 6.29 24.06 -18.03
N LEU A 171 6.97 24.95 -17.31
CA LEU A 171 6.78 25.16 -15.88
C LEU A 171 5.56 26.05 -15.72
N ARG A 172 4.45 25.47 -15.25
CA ARG A 172 3.33 26.27 -14.76
C ARG A 172 3.81 27.05 -13.54
N ILE A 173 3.79 28.37 -13.65
CA ILE A 173 4.13 29.27 -12.55
C ILE A 173 3.13 29.04 -11.41
N ARG A 174 3.62 28.52 -10.27
CA ARG A 174 2.78 28.09 -9.11
C ARG A 174 1.90 29.22 -8.55
N TYR A 175 2.38 30.46 -8.56
CA TYR A 175 1.65 31.62 -8.04
C TYR A 175 0.68 32.26 -9.04
N ARG A 176 0.67 31.83 -10.31
CA ARG A 176 -0.24 32.37 -11.33
C ARG A 176 -1.44 31.44 -11.48
N SER A 177 -2.63 31.91 -11.08
CA SER A 177 -3.88 31.26 -11.45
C SER A 177 -4.02 31.25 -12.98
N LYS A 178 -4.78 30.30 -13.52
CA LYS A 178 -5.04 30.22 -14.97
C LYS A 178 -5.93 31.37 -15.48
N ASP A 179 -6.44 32.18 -14.55
CA ASP A 179 -7.45 33.21 -14.79
C ASP A 179 -6.81 34.59 -14.93
N PHE A 180 -6.00 34.77 -15.98
CA PHE A 180 -5.68 36.10 -16.49
C PHE A 180 -6.14 36.14 -17.95
N ARG A 181 -7.28 36.80 -18.17
CA ARG A 181 -7.71 37.32 -19.47
C ARG A 181 -7.09 38.71 -19.65
#